data_AF-A0A2T7NS78-F1
#
_entry.id   AF-A0A2T7NS78-F1
#
_cell.length_a   1.000
_cell.length_b   1.000
_cell.length_c   1.000
_cell.angle_alpha   90.00
_cell.angle_beta   90.00
_cell.angle_gamma   90.00
#
_symmetry.space_group_name_H-M   'P 1'
#
loop_
_entity.id
_entity.type
_entity.pdbx_description
1 polymer ?
#
loop_
_entity_poly.entity_id
_entity_poly.type
_entity_poly.pdbx_seq_one_letter_code
_entity_poly.pdbx_strand_id
1 'polypeptide(L)'
;MIVFTGGDEVADDINGMQGYLKEQVRTASEDLKEVLYDANNRYCMVSNKGTFETRRQHAKVVLSMIQDVTRRNSGEYFTNEMFDHINVSNQRAQHPSNIAAVKETRQAIVEGKEEPGFFNTLKNTAKKYILPVLSTVLGVGVSVAVGAVAKRCSVM
;
A
#
# COMPACT_ATOMS: atom_id res chain seq x y z
N MET A 1 16.30 10.70 -0.55
CA MET A 1 16.50 10.27 0.86
C MET A 1 17.74 9.40 0.89
N ILE A 2 18.60 9.60 1.88
CA ILE A 2 19.85 8.84 2.05
C ILE A 2 19.79 8.11 3.38
N VAL A 3 20.12 6.82 3.38
CA VAL A 3 20.13 5.98 4.58
C VAL A 3 21.56 5.53 4.82
N PHE A 4 22.12 5.95 5.95
CA PHE A 4 23.43 5.51 6.41
C PHE A 4 23.27 4.24 7.26
N THR A 5 24.04 3.21 6.94
CA THR A 5 24.10 1.96 7.72
C THR A 5 25.25 2.02 8.73
N GLY A 6 25.35 1.01 9.61
CA GLY A 6 26.40 0.94 10.63
C GLY A 6 26.11 1.73 11.90
N GLY A 7 24.85 2.12 12.15
CA GLY A 7 24.47 2.84 13.36
C GLY A 7 24.76 2.07 14.66
N ASP A 8 24.84 0.74 14.59
CA ASP A 8 25.23 -0.13 15.71
C ASP A 8 26.67 0.10 16.21
N GLU A 9 27.53 0.71 15.40
CA GLU A 9 28.91 1.03 15.81
C GLU A 9 29.02 2.42 16.47
N VAL A 10 27.91 3.17 16.49
CA VAL A 10 27.87 4.58 16.89
C VAL A 10 27.16 4.78 18.22
N ALA A 11 25.93 4.28 18.36
CA ALA A 11 25.13 4.42 19.56
C ALA A 11 24.00 3.39 19.61
N ASP A 12 23.52 3.07 20.82
CA ASP A 12 22.42 2.12 21.03
C ASP A 12 21.03 2.71 20.70
N ASP A 13 20.90 4.04 20.70
CA ASP A 13 19.65 4.74 20.48
C ASP A 13 19.64 5.64 19.24
N ILE A 14 18.44 5.87 18.69
CA ILE A 14 18.22 6.61 17.44
C ILE A 14 18.70 8.08 17.56
N ASN A 15 18.53 8.72 18.73
CA ASN A 15 18.90 10.12 18.89
C ASN A 15 20.43 10.27 18.93
N GLY A 16 21.12 9.37 19.62
CA GLY A 16 22.58 9.30 19.63
C GLY A 16 23.14 9.13 18.21
N MET A 17 22.61 8.16 17.46
CA MET A 17 23.00 7.94 16.06
C MET A 17 22.75 9.17 15.17
N GLN A 18 21.59 9.80 15.29
CA GLN A 18 21.26 10.98 14.49
C GLN A 18 22.12 12.20 14.87
N GLY A 19 22.46 12.35 16.16
CA GLY A 19 23.38 13.38 16.65
C GLY A 19 24.78 13.20 16.06
N TYR A 20 25.33 11.99 16.14
CA TYR A 20 26.61 11.66 15.52
C TYR A 20 26.60 11.93 14.01
N LEU A 21 25.55 11.48 13.31
CA LEU A 21 25.45 11.68 11.86
C LEU A 21 25.46 13.17 11.49
N LYS A 22 24.77 14.03 12.25
CA LYS A 22 24.79 15.48 12.01
C LYS A 22 26.19 16.08 12.13
N GLU A 23 26.96 15.66 13.13
CA GLU A 23 28.34 16.12 13.28
C GLU A 23 29.23 15.64 12.13
N GLN A 24 29.10 14.36 11.74
CA GLN A 24 29.85 13.81 10.61
C GLN A 24 29.53 14.52 9.30
N VAL A 25 28.26 14.83 9.04
CA VAL A 25 27.84 15.59 7.86
C VAL A 25 28.44 17.00 7.85
N ARG A 26 28.59 17.65 9.02
CA ARG A 26 29.19 19.00 9.11
C ARG A 26 30.65 19.01 8.67
N THR A 27 31.39 17.94 8.95
CA THR A 27 32.81 17.78 8.61
C THR A 27 33.06 16.95 7.35
N ALA A 28 32.01 16.54 6.64
CA ALA A 28 32.11 15.73 5.44
C ALA A 28 32.77 16.47 4.27
N SER A 29 33.21 15.72 3.25
CA SER A 29 33.64 16.27 1.97
C SER A 29 32.52 17.06 1.28
N GLU A 30 32.90 18.03 0.44
CA GLU A 30 31.92 18.81 -0.33
C GLU A 30 31.08 17.93 -1.27
N ASP A 31 31.67 16.90 -1.88
CA ASP A 31 30.95 15.92 -2.71
C ASP A 31 29.79 15.27 -1.95
N LEU A 32 30.01 14.85 -0.70
CA LEU A 32 28.93 14.24 0.10
C LEU A 32 27.88 15.28 0.48
N LYS A 33 28.28 16.53 0.78
CA LYS A 33 27.34 17.61 1.08
C LYS A 33 26.46 17.96 -0.12
N GLU A 34 27.01 17.93 -1.33
CA GLU A 34 26.26 18.14 -2.58
C GLU A 34 25.18 17.05 -2.75
N VAL A 35 25.56 15.78 -2.60
CA VAL A 35 24.61 14.66 -2.67
C VAL A 35 23.51 14.76 -1.59
N LEU A 36 23.86 15.20 -0.37
CA LEU A 36 22.89 15.44 0.70
C LEU A 36 21.97 16.63 0.39
N TYR A 37 22.50 17.68 -0.22
CA TYR A 37 21.75 18.84 -0.66
C TYR A 37 20.70 18.47 -1.72
N ASP A 38 21.09 17.69 -2.73
CA ASP A 38 20.20 17.17 -3.77
C ASP A 38 19.09 16.28 -3.19
N ALA A 39 19.39 15.57 -2.09
CA ALA A 39 18.41 14.82 -1.34
C ALA A 39 17.51 15.69 -0.44
N ASN A 40 17.60 17.03 -0.51
CA ASN A 40 16.97 18.01 0.38
C ASN A 40 17.29 17.77 1.86
N ASN A 41 18.52 17.38 2.17
CA ASN A 41 18.98 17.03 3.51
C ASN A 41 18.10 15.96 4.20
N ARG A 42 17.44 15.10 3.42
CA ARG A 42 16.66 13.96 3.95
C ARG A 42 17.60 12.79 4.15
N TYR A 43 18.21 12.71 5.34
CA TYR A 43 19.06 11.59 5.71
C TYR A 43 18.77 11.06 7.12
N CYS A 44 19.04 9.78 7.32
CA CYS A 44 19.00 9.14 8.63
C CYS A 44 20.08 8.06 8.75
N MET A 45 20.39 7.67 9.97
CA MET A 45 21.22 6.51 10.28
C MET A 45 20.35 5.38 10.82
N VAL A 46 20.67 4.14 10.43
CA VAL A 46 20.00 2.94 10.92
C VAL A 46 21.01 1.91 11.41
N SER A 47 20.60 1.14 12.41
CA SER A 47 21.25 -0.10 12.80
C SER A 47 20.55 -1.28 12.15
N ASN A 48 21.31 -2.11 11.44
CA ASN A 48 20.81 -3.36 10.86
C ASN A 48 20.90 -4.53 11.87
N LYS A 49 21.61 -4.33 12.98
CA LYS A 49 21.73 -5.29 14.08
C LYS A 49 20.66 -5.02 15.14
N GLY A 50 20.71 -5.77 16.24
CA GLY A 50 19.81 -5.59 17.38
C GLY A 50 18.56 -6.46 17.31
N THR A 51 17.61 -6.16 18.20
CA THR A 51 16.36 -6.93 18.34
C THR A 51 15.36 -6.59 17.24
N PHE A 52 14.30 -7.39 17.12
CA PHE A 52 13.19 -7.06 16.23
C PHE A 52 12.59 -5.68 16.57
N GLU A 53 12.42 -5.35 17.85
CA GLU A 53 11.86 -4.08 18.27
C GLU A 53 12.76 -2.90 17.90
N THR A 54 14.07 -3.03 18.09
CA THR A 54 15.06 -2.03 17.66
C THR A 54 14.97 -1.79 16.15
N ARG A 55 15.00 -2.86 15.34
CA ARG A 55 14.87 -2.75 13.88
C ARG A 55 13.52 -2.14 13.47
N ARG A 56 12.44 -2.47 14.18
CA ARG A 56 11.11 -1.90 13.95
C ARG A 56 11.09 -0.39 14.21
N GLN A 57 11.82 0.09 15.23
CA GLN A 57 11.95 1.53 15.46
C GLN A 57 12.70 2.23 14.32
N HIS A 58 13.81 1.65 13.84
CA HIS A 58 14.51 2.19 12.66
C HIS A 58 13.65 2.19 11.40
N ALA A 59 12.88 1.11 11.17
CA ALA A 59 11.94 1.05 10.05
C ALA A 59 10.88 2.15 10.13
N LYS A 60 10.39 2.52 11.33
CA LYS A 60 9.47 3.65 11.52
C LYS A 60 10.11 4.99 11.14
N VAL A 61 11.38 5.20 11.45
CA VAL A 61 12.11 6.42 11.03
C VAL A 61 12.15 6.53 9.51
N VAL A 62 12.56 5.46 8.83
CA VAL A 62 12.61 5.44 7.36
C VAL A 62 11.21 5.62 6.76
N LEU A 63 10.19 4.94 7.30
CA LEU A 63 8.81 5.09 6.86
C LEU A 63 8.30 6.53 7.02
N SER A 64 8.61 7.19 8.14
CA SER A 64 8.24 8.59 8.36
C SER A 64 8.86 9.51 7.30
N MET A 65 10.12 9.27 6.92
CA MET A 65 10.78 10.03 5.87
C MET A 65 10.13 9.79 4.50
N ILE A 66 9.74 8.54 4.19
CA ILE A 66 9.00 8.22 2.96
C ILE A 66 7.66 8.94 2.95
N GLN A 67 6.89 8.89 4.03
CA GLN A 67 5.61 9.57 4.15
C GLN A 67 5.75 11.09 3.96
N ASP A 68 6.83 11.68 4.47
CA ASP A 68 7.15 13.07 4.25
C ASP A 68 7.47 13.39 2.78
N VAL A 69 8.16 12.50 2.08
CA VAL A 69 8.40 12.63 0.63
C VAL A 69 7.09 12.52 -0.14
N THR A 70 6.28 11.50 0.14
CA THR A 70 4.97 11.29 -0.50
C THR A 70 4.07 12.50 -0.30
N ARG A 71 4.00 13.06 0.92
CA ARG A 71 3.21 14.26 1.20
C ARG A 71 3.70 15.47 0.41
N ARG A 72 5.02 15.70 0.33
CA ARG A 72 5.60 16.81 -0.45
C ARG A 72 5.34 16.65 -1.95
N ASN A 73 5.25 15.41 -2.42
CA ASN A 73 4.90 15.09 -3.80
C ASN A 73 3.38 15.02 -4.04
N SER A 74 2.55 15.45 -3.09
CA SER A 74 1.08 15.37 -3.20
C SER A 74 0.54 13.95 -3.44
N GLY A 75 1.25 12.94 -2.97
CA GLY A 75 0.90 11.53 -3.21
C GLY A 75 1.51 10.93 -4.48
N GLU A 76 2.07 11.75 -5.37
CA GLU A 76 2.62 11.31 -6.64
C GLU A 76 3.93 10.53 -6.45
N TYR A 77 4.07 9.47 -7.25
CA TYR A 77 5.29 8.70 -7.36
C TYR A 77 6.20 9.28 -8.45
N PHE A 78 7.48 8.92 -8.42
CA PHE A 78 8.40 9.32 -9.48
C PHE A 78 8.00 8.67 -10.80
N THR A 79 7.85 9.46 -11.86
CA THR A 79 7.61 8.99 -13.22
C THR A 79 8.61 9.63 -14.19
N ASN A 80 8.77 9.01 -15.35
CA ASN A 80 9.50 9.54 -16.50
C ASN A 80 8.96 8.90 -17.79
N GLU A 81 9.48 9.31 -18.95
CA GLU A 81 9.02 8.81 -20.26
C GLU A 81 9.04 7.27 -20.33
N MET A 82 10.04 6.61 -19.73
CA MET A 82 10.14 5.16 -19.69
C MET A 82 9.00 4.52 -18.89
N PHE A 83 8.62 5.09 -17.74
CA PHE A 83 7.47 4.63 -16.97
C PHE A 83 6.15 4.83 -17.73
N ASP A 84 6.00 5.93 -18.44
CA ASP A 84 4.79 6.20 -19.22
C ASP A 84 4.62 5.18 -20.36
N HIS A 85 5.71 4.83 -21.06
CA HIS A 85 5.69 3.80 -22.09
C HIS A 85 5.29 2.41 -21.56
N ILE A 86 5.76 2.03 -20.37
CA ILE A 86 5.41 0.75 -19.72
C ILE A 86 3.95 0.75 -19.27
N ASN A 87 3.45 1.87 -18.73
CA ASN A 87 2.06 1.95 -18.29
C ASN A 87 1.09 1.85 -19.47
N VAL A 88 1.40 2.49 -20.59
CA VAL A 88 0.61 2.40 -21.83
C VAL A 88 0.60 0.97 -22.39
N SER A 89 1.75 0.28 -22.40
CA SER A 89 1.81 -1.09 -22.90
C SER A 89 1.03 -2.08 -22.01
N ASN A 90 1.10 -1.92 -20.69
CA ASN A 90 0.32 -2.71 -19.74
C ASN A 90 -1.20 -2.48 -19.90
N GLN A 91 -1.64 -1.23 -20.06
CA GLN A 91 -3.06 -0.92 -20.33
C GLN A 91 -3.54 -1.54 -21.65
N ARG A 92 -2.71 -1.47 -22.70
CA ARG A 92 -3.02 -2.08 -24.01
C ARG A 92 -3.02 -3.60 -23.98
N ALA A 93 -2.26 -4.24 -23.10
CA ALA A 93 -2.29 -5.70 -22.91
C ALA A 93 -3.53 -6.17 -22.13
N GLN A 94 -4.05 -5.36 -21.21
CA GLN A 94 -5.23 -5.69 -20.40
C GLN A 94 -6.56 -5.40 -21.11
N HIS A 95 -6.60 -4.43 -22.02
CA HIS A 95 -7.84 -4.03 -22.68
C HIS A 95 -8.47 -5.11 -23.59
N PRO A 96 -7.71 -5.85 -24.43
CA PRO A 96 -8.25 -6.90 -25.29
C PRO A 96 -8.70 -8.13 -24.50
N SER A 97 -7.93 -8.51 -23.46
CA SER A 97 -8.20 -9.69 -22.63
C SER A 97 -9.45 -9.50 -21.77
N ASN A 98 -9.66 -8.31 -21.21
CA ASN A 98 -10.86 -7.99 -20.44
C ASN A 98 -12.13 -7.94 -21.32
N ILE A 99 -12.04 -7.41 -22.55
CA ILE A 99 -13.19 -7.39 -23.47
C ILE A 99 -13.60 -8.80 -23.89
N ALA A 100 -12.64 -9.67 -24.20
CA ALA A 100 -12.92 -11.06 -24.56
C ALA A 100 -13.55 -11.83 -23.39
N ALA A 101 -12.96 -11.74 -22.20
CA ALA A 101 -13.47 -12.42 -21.01
C ALA A 101 -14.87 -11.93 -20.61
N VAL A 102 -15.14 -10.62 -20.70
CA VAL A 102 -16.48 -10.06 -20.45
C VAL A 102 -17.49 -10.54 -21.50
N LYS A 103 -17.09 -10.65 -22.77
CA LYS A 103 -17.95 -11.16 -23.85
C LYS A 103 -18.29 -12.63 -23.63
N GLU A 104 -17.30 -13.47 -23.32
CA GLU A 104 -17.50 -14.89 -23.01
C GLU A 104 -18.39 -15.09 -21.78
N THR A 105 -18.19 -14.29 -20.73
CA THR A 105 -19.02 -14.35 -19.53
C THR A 105 -20.47 -13.97 -19.84
N ARG A 106 -20.71 -12.89 -20.60
CA ARG A 106 -22.07 -12.49 -21.04
C ARG A 106 -22.72 -13.56 -21.90
N GLN A 107 -21.95 -14.19 -22.77
CA GLN A 107 -22.40 -15.28 -23.63
C GLN A 107 -22.85 -16.48 -22.79
N ALA A 108 -22.06 -16.88 -21.78
CA ALA A 108 -22.39 -18.00 -20.90
C ALA A 108 -23.66 -17.77 -20.06
N ILE A 109 -23.88 -16.53 -19.59
CA ILE A 109 -25.12 -16.12 -18.89
C ILE A 109 -26.34 -16.23 -19.80
N VAL A 110 -26.23 -15.72 -21.04
CA VAL A 110 -27.31 -15.78 -22.04
C VAL A 110 -27.62 -17.22 -22.45
N GLU A 111 -26.60 -18.06 -22.56
CA GLU A 111 -26.74 -19.49 -22.90
C GLU A 111 -27.18 -20.35 -21.70
N GLY A 112 -27.33 -19.77 -20.50
CA GLY A 112 -27.76 -20.49 -19.30
C GLY A 112 -26.79 -21.60 -18.85
N LYS A 113 -25.54 -21.57 -19.31
CA LYS A 113 -24.49 -22.55 -18.98
C LYS A 113 -23.70 -22.09 -17.76
N GLU A 114 -24.40 -21.73 -16.70
CA GLU A 114 -23.75 -21.24 -15.49
C GLU A 114 -23.33 -22.40 -14.58
N GLU A 115 -22.03 -22.50 -14.31
CA GLU A 115 -21.44 -23.48 -13.39
C GLU A 115 -21.95 -23.24 -11.95
N PRO A 116 -22.79 -24.14 -11.38
CA PRO A 116 -23.42 -23.95 -10.08
C PRO A 116 -22.41 -23.83 -8.91
N GLY A 117 -21.16 -24.25 -9.13
CA GLY A 117 -20.06 -24.13 -8.17
C GLY A 117 -19.65 -22.69 -7.87
N PHE A 118 -19.74 -21.77 -8.84
CA PHE A 118 -19.28 -20.39 -8.66
C PHE A 118 -20.14 -19.62 -7.65
N PHE A 119 -21.46 -19.63 -7.81
CA PHE A 119 -22.39 -18.93 -6.91
C PHE A 119 -22.43 -19.56 -5.52
N ASN A 120 -22.29 -20.89 -5.40
CA ASN A 120 -22.17 -21.54 -4.10
C ASN A 120 -20.87 -21.12 -3.37
N THR A 121 -19.77 -20.98 -4.10
CA THR A 121 -18.50 -20.49 -3.55
C THR A 121 -18.62 -19.04 -3.11
N LEU A 122 -19.28 -18.19 -3.90
CA LEU A 122 -19.56 -16.79 -3.57
C LEU A 122 -20.46 -16.68 -2.33
N LYS A 123 -21.53 -17.48 -2.28
CA LYS A 123 -22.46 -17.54 -1.15
C LYS A 123 -21.79 -18.04 0.13
N ASN A 124 -20.93 -19.06 0.03
CA ASN A 124 -20.19 -19.61 1.17
C ASN A 124 -19.11 -18.63 1.66
N THR A 125 -18.41 -17.96 0.75
CA THR A 125 -17.41 -16.94 1.08
C THR A 125 -18.07 -15.75 1.77
N ALA A 126 -19.22 -15.29 1.27
CA ALA A 126 -20.00 -14.22 1.91
C ALA A 126 -20.46 -14.62 3.32
N LYS A 127 -20.97 -15.85 3.51
CA LYS A 127 -21.32 -16.37 4.84
C LYS A 127 -20.12 -16.43 5.79
N LYS A 128 -18.95 -16.85 5.29
CA LYS A 128 -17.76 -17.10 6.12
C LYS A 128 -17.05 -15.83 6.57
N TYR A 129 -16.98 -14.81 5.70
CA TYR A 129 -16.13 -13.64 5.97
C TYR A 129 -16.90 -12.34 6.13
N ILE A 130 -18.07 -12.19 5.49
CA ILE A 130 -18.83 -10.92 5.53
C ILE A 130 -19.80 -10.92 6.71
N LEU A 131 -20.48 -12.04 6.96
CA LEU A 131 -21.48 -12.14 8.03
C LEU A 131 -20.93 -11.95 9.46
N PRO A 132 -19.74 -12.46 9.83
CA PRO A 132 -19.18 -12.26 11.18
C PRO A 132 -18.71 -10.82 11.45
N VAL A 133 -18.37 -10.08 10.39
CA VAL A 133 -17.95 -8.67 10.47
C VAL A 133 -19.18 -7.78 10.71
N LEU A 134 -20.33 -8.13 10.12
CA LEU A 134 -21.59 -7.43 10.38
C LEU A 134 -22.10 -7.63 11.82
N SER A 135 -21.95 -8.84 12.39
CA SER A 135 -22.38 -9.09 13.78
C SER A 135 -21.48 -8.42 14.84
N THR A 136 -20.20 -8.19 14.52
CA THR A 136 -19.28 -7.45 15.41
C THR A 136 -19.48 -5.93 15.35
N VAL A 137 -19.90 -5.40 14.19
CA VAL A 137 -20.25 -3.97 14.05
C VAL A 137 -21.62 -3.66 14.67
N LEU A 138 -22.58 -4.60 14.68
CA LEU A 138 -23.90 -4.43 15.31
C LEU A 138 -23.89 -4.46 16.85
N GLY A 139 -22.76 -4.79 17.49
CA GLY A 139 -22.58 -4.70 18.94
C GLY A 139 -22.26 -3.30 19.46
N VAL A 140 -21.95 -2.35 18.56
CA VAL A 140 -21.72 -0.94 18.88
C VAL A 140 -22.82 -0.16 18.17
N GLY A 141 -23.87 0.17 18.93
CA GLY A 141 -25.20 0.45 18.42
C GLY A 141 -25.27 1.54 17.34
N VAL A 142 -26.07 1.27 16.32
CA VAL A 142 -27.07 2.19 15.76
C VAL A 142 -28.26 1.36 15.28
N SER A 143 -29.44 1.71 15.77
CA SER A 143 -30.74 1.15 15.41
C SER A 143 -31.14 1.50 13.96
N VAL A 144 -31.97 0.63 13.35
CA VAL A 144 -32.86 0.87 12.18
C VAL A 144 -32.11 0.92 10.82
N ALA A 145 -32.39 0.16 9.76
CA ALA A 145 -33.59 -0.54 9.31
C ALA A 145 -33.22 -1.85 8.57
N VAL A 146 -33.66 -3.00 9.07
CA VAL A 146 -33.80 -4.21 8.25
C VAL A 146 -35.23 -4.21 7.72
N GLY A 147 -35.40 -3.79 6.48
CA GLY A 147 -36.68 -3.95 5.78
C GLY A 147 -36.99 -2.86 4.77
N ALA A 148 -36.33 -2.85 3.62
CA ALA A 148 -36.86 -2.16 2.42
C ALA A 148 -36.18 -2.54 1.09
N VAL A 149 -35.74 -3.78 0.83
CA VAL A 149 -35.37 -4.19 -0.56
C VAL A 149 -35.68 -5.67 -0.84
N ALA A 150 -36.81 -6.17 -0.35
CA ALA A 150 -37.28 -7.52 -0.67
C ALA A 150 -38.81 -7.58 -0.76
N LYS A 151 -39.41 -6.62 -1.47
CA LYS A 151 -40.81 -6.72 -1.90
C LYS A 151 -41.09 -5.73 -3.03
N ARG A 152 -40.72 -6.10 -4.25
CA ARG A 152 -41.44 -5.77 -5.51
C ARG A 152 -40.83 -6.51 -6.71
N CYS A 153 -40.92 -7.83 -6.64
CA CYS A 153 -41.17 -8.64 -7.84
C CYS A 153 -42.39 -9.52 -7.53
N SER A 154 -43.56 -9.03 -7.93
CA SER A 154 -44.76 -9.85 -8.15
C SER A 154 -45.56 -9.16 -9.24
N VAL A 155 -45.46 -9.75 -10.43
CA VAL A 155 -46.52 -9.97 -11.42
C VAL A 155 -47.60 -8.88 -11.52
N MET A 156 -47.57 -8.13 -12.63
CA MET A 156 -48.57 -8.16 -13.71
C MET A 156 -47.96 -7.56 -14.96
#